data_AF-A0A434WAR9-F1
#
_entry.id   AF-A0A434WAR9-F1
#
_cell.length_a   1.000
_cell.length_b   1.000
_cell.length_c   1.000
_cell.angle_alpha   90.00
_cell.angle_beta   90.00
_cell.angle_gamma   90.00
#
_symmetry.space_group_name_H-M   'P 1'
#
loop_
_entity.id
_entity.type
_entity.pdbx_description
1 polymer ?
#
loop_
_entity_poly.entity_id
_entity_poly.type
_entity_poly.pdbx_seq_one_letter_code
_entity_poly.pdbx_strand_id
1 'polypeptide(L)'
;MRNSLIVLALAFVFLALAIWAEGFFRPRAFPPDRGEFPIRGIDVSHHQGGIDWPRVAADDVAFAIIKATEGGGYVDDTFAENLRRARAAGLAV
;
A
#
# COMPACT_ATOMS: atom_id res chain seq x y z
N MET A 1 -16.93 42.53 26.12
CA MET A 1 -17.57 41.19 26.27
C MET A 1 -18.03 40.62 24.93
N ARG A 2 -18.86 41.33 24.14
CA ARG A 2 -19.38 40.83 22.83
C ARG A 2 -18.30 40.51 21.79
N ASN A 3 -17.27 41.34 21.66
CA ASN A 3 -16.20 41.11 20.68
C ASN A 3 -15.32 39.91 21.04
N SER A 4 -15.10 39.68 22.34
CA SER A 4 -14.32 38.53 22.83
C SER A 4 -15.02 37.19 22.54
N LEU A 5 -16.36 37.16 22.61
CA LEU A 5 -17.15 35.97 22.26
C LEU A 5 -17.08 35.65 20.76
N ILE A 6 -17.09 36.67 19.90
CA ILE A 6 -16.95 36.50 18.44
C ILE A 6 -15.57 35.96 18.10
N VAL A 7 -14.51 36.51 18.71
CA VAL A 7 -13.13 36.04 18.50
C VAL A 7 -12.97 34.58 18.93
N LEU A 8 -13.56 34.20 20.08
CA LEU A 8 -13.54 32.81 20.55
C LEU A 8 -14.27 31.85 19.60
N ALA A 9 -15.44 32.25 19.08
CA ALA A 9 -16.20 31.44 18.14
C ALA A 9 -15.43 31.22 16.82
N LEU A 10 -14.81 32.28 16.27
CA LEU A 10 -13.99 32.18 15.07
C LEU A 10 -12.75 31.31 15.27
N ALA A 11 -12.10 31.40 16.44
CA ALA A 11 -10.97 30.53 16.79
C ALA A 11 -11.39 29.05 16.83
N PHE A 12 -12.58 28.75 17.36
CA PHE A 12 -13.10 27.38 17.41
C PHE A 12 -13.43 26.83 16.02
N VAL A 13 -14.03 27.65 15.15
CA VAL A 13 -14.32 27.28 13.76
C VAL A 13 -13.02 27.04 13.00
N PHE A 14 -12.02 27.92 13.15
CA PHE A 14 -10.71 27.74 12.54
C PHE A 14 -10.03 26.45 13.01
N LEU A 15 -10.07 26.15 14.31
CA LEU A 15 -9.52 24.92 14.87
C LEU A 15 -10.24 23.67 14.32
N ALA A 16 -11.58 23.71 14.25
CA ALA A 16 -12.36 22.61 13.68
C ALA A 16 -12.05 22.38 12.20
N LEU A 17 -11.91 23.46 11.42
CA LEU A 17 -11.53 23.40 10.02
C LEU A 17 -10.10 22.88 9.84
N ALA A 18 -9.17 23.25 10.71
CA ALA A 18 -7.80 22.75 10.68
C ALA A 18 -7.74 21.24 10.99
N ILE A 19 -8.48 20.76 11.99
CA ILE A 19 -8.58 19.33 12.31
C ILE A 19 -9.23 18.55 11.16
N TRP A 20 -10.30 19.10 10.58
CA TRP A 20 -10.98 18.48 9.44
C TRP A 20 -10.06 18.43 8.21
N ALA A 21 -9.36 19.52 7.90
CA ALA A 21 -8.39 19.58 6.81
C ALA A 21 -7.25 18.58 7.01
N GLU A 22 -6.71 18.46 8.23
CA GLU A 22 -5.69 17.45 8.55
C GLU A 22 -6.21 16.04 8.29
N GLY A 23 -7.44 15.71 8.70
CA GLY A 23 -8.04 14.40 8.43
C GLY A 23 -8.30 14.13 6.95
N PHE A 24 -8.65 15.18 6.18
CA PHE A 24 -8.95 15.07 4.76
C PHE A 24 -7.70 15.00 3.87
N PHE A 25 -6.68 15.79 4.19
CA PHE A 25 -5.43 15.88 3.43
C PHE A 25 -4.35 14.91 3.92
N ARG A 26 -4.54 14.25 5.08
CA ARG A 26 -3.67 13.13 5.44
C ARG A 26 -3.85 12.00 4.43
N PRO A 27 -2.79 11.61 3.71
CA PRO A 27 -2.87 10.42 2.89
C PRO A 27 -3.24 9.26 3.82
N ARG A 28 -4.28 8.50 3.45
CA ARG A 28 -4.57 7.23 4.12
C ARG A 28 -3.27 6.43 4.11
N ALA A 29 -2.88 5.91 5.27
CA ALA A 29 -1.62 5.22 5.42
C ALA A 29 -1.51 4.13 4.35
N PHE A 30 -0.58 4.34 3.42
CA PHE A 30 -0.05 3.29 2.59
C PHE A 30 1.32 2.95 3.19
N PRO A 31 1.53 1.74 3.70
CA PRO A 31 0.67 0.56 3.64
C PRO A 31 -0.47 0.54 4.70
N PRO A 32 -1.49 -0.33 4.53
CA PRO A 32 -2.56 -0.56 5.51
C PRO A 32 -2.04 -0.86 6.92
N ASP A 33 -2.87 -0.62 7.92
CA ASP A 33 -2.51 -0.89 9.31
C ASP A 33 -2.11 -2.36 9.51
N ARG A 34 -0.95 -2.58 10.16
CA ARG A 34 -0.38 -3.91 10.32
C ARG A 34 -1.06 -4.72 11.44
N GLY A 35 -1.76 -4.06 12.36
CA GLY A 35 -2.56 -4.74 13.38
C GLY A 35 -3.87 -5.28 12.79
N GLU A 36 -4.45 -4.57 11.83
CA GLU A 36 -5.65 -5.00 11.11
C GLU A 36 -5.33 -6.00 9.97
N PHE A 37 -4.25 -5.77 9.23
CA PHE A 37 -3.80 -6.60 8.10
C PHE A 37 -2.37 -7.12 8.32
N PRO A 38 -2.18 -8.13 9.19
CA PRO A 38 -0.85 -8.61 9.58
C PRO A 38 -0.13 -9.39 8.47
N ILE A 39 -0.88 -10.01 7.55
CA ILE A 39 -0.32 -10.75 6.42
C ILE A 39 -0.25 -9.81 5.22
N ARG A 40 0.95 -9.58 4.69
CA ARG A 40 1.17 -8.71 3.54
C ARG A 40 1.80 -9.45 2.38
N GLY A 41 1.48 -9.00 1.18
CA GLY A 41 2.02 -9.54 -0.04
C GLY A 41 2.31 -8.45 -1.05
N ILE A 42 2.92 -8.84 -2.16
CA ILE A 42 3.17 -7.98 -3.31
C ILE A 42 2.46 -8.54 -4.54
N ASP A 43 2.18 -7.68 -5.52
CA ASP A 43 1.83 -8.10 -6.87
C ASP A 43 2.96 -7.74 -7.83
N VAL A 44 3.27 -8.66 -8.74
CA VAL A 44 4.38 -8.49 -9.70
C VAL A 44 4.01 -8.98 -11.09
N SER A 45 4.73 -8.48 -12.07
CA SER A 45 4.62 -8.79 -13.50
C SER A 45 5.97 -8.56 -14.18
N HIS A 46 6.02 -8.67 -15.50
CA HIS A 46 7.19 -8.27 -16.30
C HIS A 46 7.60 -6.81 -16.10
N HIS A 47 6.69 -5.92 -15.67
CA HIS A 47 7.00 -4.50 -15.44
C HIS A 47 8.06 -4.26 -14.36
N GLN A 48 8.25 -5.20 -13.43
CA GLN A 48 9.27 -5.11 -12.38
C GLN A 48 10.67 -5.49 -12.87
N GLY A 49 10.80 -6.13 -14.04
CA GLY A 49 12.07 -6.67 -14.51
C GLY A 49 12.61 -7.77 -13.59
N GLY A 50 13.93 -7.78 -13.36
CA GLY A 50 14.58 -8.77 -12.50
C GLY A 50 14.36 -8.51 -11.01
N ILE A 51 13.72 -9.47 -10.32
CA ILE A 51 13.40 -9.37 -8.89
C ILE A 51 14.38 -10.19 -8.04
N ASP A 52 14.90 -9.57 -6.98
CA ASP A 52 15.66 -10.23 -5.90
C ASP A 52 14.69 -10.85 -4.89
N TRP A 53 14.25 -12.07 -5.19
CA TRP A 53 13.29 -12.81 -4.37
C TRP A 53 13.74 -13.10 -2.93
N PRO A 54 15.00 -13.46 -2.66
CA PRO A 54 15.52 -13.54 -1.29
C PRO A 54 15.38 -12.22 -0.51
N ARG A 55 15.67 -11.08 -1.14
CA ARG A 55 15.47 -9.77 -0.51
C ARG A 55 13.99 -9.48 -0.24
N VAL A 56 13.09 -9.84 -1.16
CA VAL A 56 11.64 -9.71 -0.95
C VAL A 56 11.17 -10.55 0.24
N ALA A 57 11.58 -11.81 0.32
CA ALA A 57 11.21 -12.70 1.43
C ALA A 57 11.71 -12.19 2.79
N ALA A 58 12.82 -11.46 2.81
CA ALA A 58 13.34 -10.82 4.02
C ALA A 58 12.59 -9.53 4.42
N ASP A 59 11.76 -8.96 3.54
CA ASP A 59 11.09 -7.66 3.72
C ASP A 59 9.61 -7.80 4.16
N ASP A 60 9.35 -8.71 5.11
CA ASP A 60 8.02 -8.91 5.72
C ASP A 60 6.90 -9.10 4.66
N VAL A 61 7.22 -9.85 3.60
CA VAL A 61 6.32 -10.30 2.54
C VAL A 61 6.03 -11.78 2.74
N ALA A 62 4.76 -12.12 2.93
CA ALA A 62 4.32 -13.50 3.15
C ALA A 62 3.92 -14.22 1.85
N PHE A 63 3.46 -13.47 0.85
CA PHE A 63 3.00 -14.02 -0.43
C PHE A 63 3.24 -13.08 -1.60
N ALA A 64 3.26 -13.62 -2.81
CA ALA A 64 3.30 -12.85 -4.04
C ALA A 64 2.20 -13.28 -5.00
N ILE A 65 1.45 -12.31 -5.52
CA ILE A 65 0.55 -12.51 -6.66
C ILE A 65 1.36 -12.22 -7.92
N ILE A 66 1.40 -13.17 -8.85
CA ILE A 66 2.23 -13.08 -10.04
C ILE A 66 1.31 -13.08 -11.25
N LYS A 67 1.35 -11.99 -12.03
CA LYS A 67 0.56 -11.87 -13.25
C LYS A 67 0.90 -13.02 -14.21
N ALA A 68 -0.13 -13.73 -14.65
CA ALA A 68 0.01 -14.82 -15.61
C ALA A 68 -0.36 -14.37 -17.03
N THR A 69 -1.47 -13.67 -17.19
CA THR A 69 -2.04 -13.29 -18.50
C THR A 69 -2.70 -11.91 -18.46
N GLU A 70 -2.99 -11.35 -19.63
CA GLU A 70 -3.85 -10.18 -19.80
C GLU A 70 -4.71 -10.31 -21.07
N GLY A 71 -6.02 -10.04 -20.94
CA GLY A 71 -6.96 -10.16 -22.04
C GLY A 71 -6.99 -11.57 -22.65
N GLY A 72 -7.18 -11.65 -23.97
CA GLY A 72 -7.32 -12.93 -24.69
C GLY A 72 -6.05 -13.45 -25.37
N GLY A 73 -4.93 -12.72 -25.31
CA GLY A 73 -3.76 -13.04 -26.14
C GLY A 73 -2.40 -12.75 -25.52
N TYR A 74 -2.33 -12.19 -24.31
CA TYR A 74 -1.06 -11.91 -23.65
C TYR A 74 -0.81 -12.87 -22.50
N VAL A 75 0.38 -13.48 -22.50
CA VAL A 75 0.95 -14.24 -21.38
C VAL A 75 2.17 -13.45 -20.91
N ASP A 76 2.27 -13.22 -19.61
CA ASP A 76 3.41 -12.52 -19.03
C ASP A 76 4.67 -13.40 -19.15
N ASP A 77 5.68 -12.89 -19.83
CA ASP A 77 6.91 -13.62 -20.15
C ASP A 77 7.76 -13.92 -18.91
N THR A 78 7.53 -13.20 -17.81
CA THR A 78 8.21 -13.43 -16.54
C THR A 78 7.46 -14.34 -15.57
N PHE A 79 6.21 -14.76 -15.88
CA PHE A 79 5.36 -15.53 -14.97
C PHE A 79 6.06 -16.79 -14.42
N ALA A 80 6.58 -17.64 -15.31
CA ALA A 80 7.18 -18.92 -14.92
C ALA A 80 8.45 -18.71 -14.08
N GLU A 81 9.25 -17.70 -14.40
CA GLU A 81 10.47 -17.37 -13.68
C GLU A 81 10.16 -16.82 -12.28
N ASN A 82 9.24 -15.84 -12.20
CA ASN A 82 8.78 -15.25 -10.96
C ASN A 82 8.16 -16.32 -10.05
N LEU A 83 7.30 -17.19 -10.59
CA LEU A 83 6.67 -18.27 -9.83
C LEU A 83 7.71 -19.21 -9.22
N ARG A 84 8.68 -19.66 -10.03
CA ARG A 84 9.74 -20.57 -9.58
C ARG A 84 10.61 -19.92 -8.51
N ARG A 85 11.03 -18.67 -8.71
CA ARG A 85 11.96 -17.98 -7.80
C ARG A 85 11.28 -17.56 -6.50
N ALA A 86 10.03 -17.11 -6.54
CA ALA A 86 9.24 -16.79 -5.35
C ALA A 86 9.03 -18.03 -4.47
N ARG A 87 8.66 -19.18 -5.07
CA ARG A 87 8.56 -20.47 -4.34
C ARG A 87 9.90 -20.88 -3.73
N ALA A 88 10.98 -20.74 -4.49
CA ALA A 88 12.33 -21.06 -4.00
C ALA A 88 12.76 -20.16 -2.84
N ALA A 89 12.27 -18.92 -2.78
CA ALA A 89 12.47 -17.99 -1.66
C ALA A 89 11.53 -18.25 -0.46
N GLY A 90 10.63 -19.25 -0.55
CA GLY A 90 9.71 -19.62 0.53
C GLY A 90 8.43 -18.81 0.60
N LEU A 91 8.12 -17.98 -0.41
CA LEU A 91 6.88 -17.23 -0.47
C LEU A 91 5.70 -18.11 -0.92
N ALA A 92 4.52 -17.85 -0.36
CA ALA A 92 3.28 -18.39 -0.92
C ALA A 92 2.96 -17.71 -2.26
N VAL A 93 2.56 -18.49 -3.26
CA VAL A 93 2.19 -18.04 -4.61
C VAL A 93 1.14 -18.93 -5.25
#